data_AF-A0A401TKW2-F1
#
_entry.id   AF-A0A401TKW2-F1
#
_cell.length_a   1.000
_cell.length_b   1.000
_cell.length_c   1.000
_cell.angle_alpha   90.00
_cell.angle_beta   90.00
_cell.angle_gamma   90.00
#
_symmetry.space_group_name_H-M   'P 1'
#
loop_
_entity.id
_entity.type
_entity.pdbx_description
1 polymer ?
#
loop_
_entity_poly.entity_id
_entity_poly.type
_entity_poly.pdbx_seq_one_letter_code
_entity_poly.pdbx_strand_id
1 'polypeptide(L)'
;MVTVKHIYEIAKVKSQDESFRLQDMSLENVCKTLIGCAKSLGIKVVPELTAEDYARFQEQREEQLRAEGASLEPSSTKRKE
;
A
#
# COMPACT_ATOMS: atom_id res chain seq x y z
N MET A 1 -0.68 5.81 3.22
CA MET A 1 0.79 5.66 3.36
C MET A 1 1.10 4.86 4.63
N VAL A 2 2.27 4.24 4.72
CA VAL A 2 2.68 3.41 5.87
C VAL A 2 4.11 3.73 6.29
N THR A 3 4.50 3.38 7.53
CA THR A 3 5.85 3.62 8.04
C THR A 3 6.76 2.41 7.87
N VAL A 4 8.07 2.61 7.99
CA VAL A 4 9.05 1.50 8.07
C VAL A 4 8.75 0.57 9.26
N LYS A 5 8.20 1.09 10.37
CA LYS A 5 7.77 0.29 11.52
C LYS A 5 6.67 -0.69 11.13
N HIS A 6 5.66 -0.25 10.36
CA HIS A 6 4.60 -1.15 9.87
C HIS A 6 5.18 -2.26 8.98
N ILE A 7 6.10 -1.93 8.08
CA ILE A 7 6.78 -2.93 7.25
C ILE A 7 7.53 -3.95 8.11
N TYR A 8 8.24 -3.50 9.15
CA TYR A 8 8.99 -4.37 10.04
C TYR A 8 8.09 -5.34 10.81
N GLU A 9 6.96 -4.87 11.33
CA GLU A 9 5.99 -5.74 12.02
C GLU A 9 5.37 -6.77 11.07
N ILE A 10 5.07 -6.38 9.82
CA ILE A 10 4.66 -7.35 8.78
C ILE A 10 5.79 -8.34 8.49
N ALA A 11 7.03 -7.87 8.37
CA ALA A 11 8.20 -8.69 8.07
C ALA A 11 8.46 -9.75 9.16
N LYS A 12 8.30 -9.41 10.44
CA LYS A 12 8.45 -10.35 11.56
C LYS A 12 7.48 -11.54 11.50
N VAL A 13 6.24 -11.27 11.08
CA VAL A 13 5.24 -12.33 10.91
C VAL A 13 5.56 -13.10 9.64
N LYS A 14 5.83 -12.39 8.53
CA LYS A 14 6.05 -12.98 7.22
C LYS A 14 7.35 -13.81 7.11
N SER A 15 8.39 -13.48 7.88
CA SER A 15 9.65 -14.24 7.91
C SER A 15 9.49 -15.66 8.46
N GLN A 16 8.36 -15.96 9.10
CA GLN A 16 8.06 -17.30 9.63
C GLN A 16 7.54 -18.24 8.53
N ASP A 17 7.14 -17.71 7.38
CA ASP A 17 6.65 -18.51 6.26
C ASP A 17 7.76 -19.42 5.69
N GLU A 18 7.36 -20.60 5.25
CA GLU A 18 8.26 -21.62 4.71
C GLU A 18 9.13 -21.09 3.55
N SER A 19 8.55 -20.27 2.66
CA SER A 19 9.26 -19.69 1.52
C SER A 19 10.47 -18.84 1.93
N PHE A 20 10.37 -18.10 3.03
CA PHE A 20 11.48 -17.27 3.54
C PHE A 20 12.45 -18.07 4.40
N ARG A 21 11.95 -19.06 5.15
CA ARG A 21 12.77 -19.96 5.97
C ARG A 21 13.68 -20.85 5.12
N LEU A 22 13.16 -21.41 4.01
CA LEU A 22 13.93 -22.25 3.09
C LEU A 22 15.05 -21.48 2.37
N GLN A 23 14.87 -20.15 2.21
CA GLN A 23 15.85 -19.28 1.56
C GLN A 23 16.86 -18.67 2.54
N ASP A 24 16.77 -19.01 3.84
CA ASP A 24 17.57 -18.43 4.93
C ASP A 24 17.66 -16.89 4.85
N MET A 25 16.52 -16.27 4.53
CA MET A 25 16.49 -14.84 4.22
C MET A 25 16.52 -14.02 5.51
N SER A 26 17.49 -13.09 5.60
CA SER A 26 17.55 -12.15 6.73
C SER A 26 16.30 -11.27 6.82
N LEU A 27 15.92 -10.86 8.04
CA LEU A 27 14.77 -10.00 8.27
C LEU A 27 14.87 -8.66 7.49
N GLU A 28 16.09 -8.16 7.29
CA GLU A 28 16.35 -6.97 6.47
C GLU A 28 15.96 -7.19 5.00
N ASN A 29 16.30 -8.35 4.44
CA ASN A 29 15.95 -8.69 3.06
C ASN A 29 14.45 -8.94 2.88
N VAL A 30 13.78 -9.50 3.90
CA VAL A 30 12.31 -9.60 3.94
C VAL A 30 11.69 -8.20 3.94
N CYS A 31 12.20 -7.27 4.77
CA CYS A 31 11.74 -5.87 4.77
C CYS A 31 11.91 -5.21 3.39
N LYS A 32 13.08 -5.36 2.76
CA LYS A 32 13.34 -4.81 1.41
C LYS A 32 12.36 -5.35 0.37
N THR A 33 12.07 -6.65 0.42
CA THR A 33 11.09 -7.30 -0.46
C THR A 33 9.69 -6.71 -0.26
N LEU A 34 9.26 -6.55 1.00
CA LEU A 34 7.96 -5.96 1.33
C LEU A 34 7.85 -4.48 0.93
N ILE A 35 8.93 -3.71 1.01
CA ILE A 35 8.98 -2.33 0.47
C ILE A 35 8.76 -2.34 -1.04
N GLY A 36 9.36 -3.29 -1.76
CA GLY A 36 9.13 -3.51 -3.19
C GLY A 36 7.65 -3.79 -3.49
N CYS A 37 7.02 -4.68 -2.73
CA CYS A 37 5.59 -4.98 -2.84
C CYS A 37 4.70 -3.77 -2.54
N ALA A 38 5.03 -2.98 -1.51
CA ALA A 38 4.27 -1.77 -1.20
C ALA A 38 4.32 -0.78 -2.37
N LYS A 39 5.48 -0.61 -3.00
CA LYS A 39 5.65 0.28 -4.15
C LYS A 39 4.83 -0.18 -5.35
N SER A 40 4.79 -1.48 -5.67
CA SER A 40 3.99 -1.99 -6.78
C SER A 40 2.48 -1.86 -6.54
N LEU A 41 2.05 -1.88 -5.29
CA LEU A 41 0.65 -1.65 -4.88
C LEU A 41 0.26 -0.16 -4.82
N GLY A 42 1.19 0.76 -5.12
CA GLY A 42 0.95 2.20 -4.99
C GLY A 42 0.95 2.70 -3.53
N ILE A 43 1.44 1.91 -2.59
CA ILE A 43 1.54 2.28 -1.18
C ILE A 43 2.88 2.98 -0.93
N LYS A 44 2.81 4.25 -0.53
CA LYS A 44 3.99 5.03 -0.13
C LYS A 44 4.47 4.61 1.26
N VAL A 45 5.73 4.17 1.35
CA VAL A 45 6.44 3.90 2.61
C VAL A 45 7.24 5.15 3.01
N VAL A 46 7.08 5.61 4.25
CA VAL A 46 7.76 6.80 4.81
C VAL A 46 8.48 6.47 6.12
N PRO A 47 9.56 7.18 6.49
CA PRO A 47 10.25 6.92 7.76
C PRO A 47 9.40 7.31 8.97
N GLU A 48 8.71 8.45 8.89
CA GLU A 48 7.86 9.00 9.93
C GLU A 48 6.51 9.42 9.35
N LEU A 49 5.46 9.30 10.16
CA LEU A 49 4.09 9.65 9.78
C LEU A 49 3.39 10.24 11.00
N THR A 50 3.04 11.52 10.92
CA THR A 50 2.26 12.19 11.98
C THR A 50 0.76 12.00 11.75
N ALA A 51 -0.04 12.26 12.79
CA ALA A 51 -1.50 12.22 12.67
C ALA A 51 -2.02 13.26 11.66
N GLU A 52 -1.40 14.44 11.62
CA GLU A 52 -1.74 15.52 10.70
C GLU A 52 -1.45 15.14 9.25
N ASP A 53 -0.28 14.54 8.98
CA ASP A 53 0.07 14.04 7.66
C ASP A 53 -0.92 12.97 7.18
N TYR A 54 -1.33 12.09 8.09
CA TYR A 54 -2.27 11.02 7.78
C TYR A 54 -3.68 11.55 7.52
N ALA A 55 -4.15 12.53 8.30
CA ALA A 55 -5.43 13.20 8.08
C ALA A 55 -5.49 13.87 6.70
N ARG A 56 -4.46 14.64 6.34
CA ARG A 56 -4.37 15.26 5.00
C ARG A 56 -4.39 14.23 3.87
N PHE A 57 -3.73 13.08 4.07
CA PHE A 57 -3.78 11.98 3.10
C PHE A 57 -5.18 11.39 2.94
N GLN A 58 -5.93 11.26 4.04
CA GLN A 58 -7.31 10.75 3.99
C GLN A 58 -8.23 11.71 3.23
N GLU A 59 -8.18 13.01 3.53
CA GLU A 59 -8.95 14.04 2.81
C GLU A 59 -8.67 14.00 1.29
N GLN A 60 -7.39 13.96 0.90
CA GLN A 60 -7.00 13.86 -0.51
C GLN A 60 -7.49 12.58 -1.18
N ARG A 61 -7.46 11.44 -0.48
CA ARG A 61 -7.96 10.17 -1.03
C ARG A 61 -9.47 10.16 -1.16
N GLU A 62 -10.20 10.73 -0.21
CA GLU A 62 -11.66 10.87 -0.30
C GLU A 62 -12.08 11.73 -1.50
N GLU A 63 -11.37 12.83 -1.75
CA GLU A 63 -11.61 13.67 -2.93
C GLU A 63 -11.31 12.90 -4.24
N GLN A 64 -10.17 12.19 -4.30
CA GLN A 64 -9.83 11.35 -5.46
C GLN A 64 -10.89 10.29 -5.73
N LEU A 65 -11.33 9.56 -4.69
CA LEU A 65 -12.36 8.53 -4.82
C LEU A 65 -13.71 9.11 -5.24
N ARG A 66 -14.08 10.28 -4.73
CA ARG A 66 -15.29 10.99 -5.15
C ARG A 66 -15.23 11.39 -6.62
N ALA A 67 -14.09 11.90 -7.08
CA ALA A 67 -13.87 12.27 -8.47
C ALA A 67 -13.88 11.04 -9.40
N GLU A 68 -13.23 9.96 -9.00
CA GLU A 68 -13.21 8.69 -9.74
C GLU A 68 -14.61 8.09 -9.84
N GLY A 69 -15.38 8.06 -8.74
CA GLY A 69 -16.78 7.64 -8.74
C GLY A 69 -17.66 8.46 -9.66
N ALA A 70 -17.53 9.79 -9.63
CA ALA A 70 -18.26 10.68 -10.54
C ALA A 70 -17.86 10.50 -12.03
N SER A 71 -16.59 10.12 -12.29
CA SER A 71 -16.07 9.86 -13.64
C SER A 71 -16.40 8.47 -14.19
N LEU A 72 -16.85 7.53 -13.35
CA LEU A 72 -17.27 6.19 -13.78
C LEU A 72 -18.74 6.15 -14.24
N GLU A 73 -19.57 7.09 -13.78
CA GLU A 73 -20.99 7.21 -14.15
C GLU A 73 -21.31 7.58 -15.64
N PRO A 74 -20.45 8.26 -16.45
CA PRO A 74 -20.82 8.60 -17.83
C PRO A 74 -20.51 7.54 -18.91
N SER A 75 -19.96 6.36 -18.61
CA SER A 75 -19.51 5.40 -19.65
C SER A 75 -20.43 4.19 -19.91
N SER A 76 -21.53 4.03 -19.17
CA SER A 76 -22.45 2.88 -19.31
C SER A 76 -23.64 3.10 -20.25
N THR A 77 -23.77 4.25 -20.92
CA THR A 77 -24.90 4.52 -21.83
C THR A 77 -24.44 4.72 -23.28
N LYS A 78 -24.30 3.61 -24.03
CA LYS A 78 -24.64 3.42 -25.46
C LYS A 78 -23.93 2.17 -26.00
N ARG A 79 -24.46 0.98 -25.67
CA ARG A 79 -24.54 -0.07 -26.69
C ARG A 79 -25.88 0.13 -27.39
N LYS A 80 -25.87 0.97 -28.44
CA LYS A 80 -26.96 1.05 -29.42
C LYS A 80 -26.78 -0.09 -30.42
N GLU A 81 -27.88 -0.82 -30.62
CA GLU A 81 -28.31 -1.66 -31.77
C GLU A 81 -27.28 -2.55 -32.48
#